data_AF-A0A389MLX0-F1
#
_entry.id   AF-A0A389MLX0-F1
#
_cell.length_a   1.000
_cell.length_b   1.000
_cell.length_c   1.000
_cell.angle_alpha   90.00
_cell.angle_beta   90.00
_cell.angle_gamma   90.00
#
_symmetry.space_group_name_H-M   'P 1'
#
loop_
_entity.id
_entity.type
_entity.pdbx_description
1 polymer ?
#
loop_
_entity_poly.entity_id
_entity_poly.type
_entity_poly.pdbx_seq_one_letter_code
_entity_poly.pdbx_strand_id
1 'polypeptide(L)'
;MPPVCRDLPENDRLNPDGAAEPAVPIDQLEEMIMNVRTLTLAMTLALTGIGAALAADNDHGSNDHGSMQAPSFELPATCKAASAGKESSMKDMQGHMSMAMQGMSGQATDTQKGLQHAMMQMNGPMMEGMMAGDPDVAWICAMIPHHMGAIAMAQVGLRNGDNPEAKKIAEKSIQEQEKSIKELTAWLDKNARKEGKQ
;
A
#
# COMPACT_ATOMS: atom_id res chain seq x y z
N MET A 1 14.32 1.94 42.34
CA MET A 1 13.65 3.22 42.05
C MET A 1 14.22 3.74 40.74
N PRO A 2 13.43 3.84 39.66
CA PRO A 2 13.91 4.41 38.41
C PRO A 2 13.98 5.95 38.52
N PRO A 3 14.90 6.62 37.82
CA PRO A 3 14.92 8.07 37.77
C PRO A 3 13.76 8.60 36.91
N VAL A 4 13.09 9.60 37.48
CA VAL A 4 11.94 10.35 36.94
C VAL A 4 12.34 11.07 35.65
N CYS A 5 11.60 10.83 34.55
CA CYS A 5 11.63 11.67 33.36
C CYS A 5 11.09 13.05 33.73
N ARG A 6 11.94 14.07 33.58
CA ARG A 6 11.56 15.48 33.72
C ARG A 6 10.99 15.95 32.38
N ASP A 7 9.81 16.54 32.42
CA ASP A 7 9.10 17.13 31.29
C ASP A 7 9.98 18.10 30.50
N LEU A 8 10.03 17.92 29.17
CA LEU A 8 10.50 18.92 28.22
C LEU A 8 9.30 19.44 27.43
N PRO A 9 9.11 20.77 27.30
CA PRO A 9 7.99 21.34 26.58
C PRO A 9 8.12 21.18 25.05
N GLU A 10 6.98 20.96 24.44
CA GLU A 10 6.75 20.74 23.02
C GLU A 10 6.68 22.08 22.27
N ASN A 11 7.82 22.52 21.72
CA ASN A 11 7.95 23.33 20.51
C ASN A 11 9.36 23.93 20.44
N ASP A 12 10.22 23.37 19.61
CA ASP A 12 11.35 24.07 18.99
C ASP A 12 11.91 23.23 17.83
N ARG A 13 11.22 23.26 16.69
CA ARG A 13 11.84 22.93 15.40
C ARG A 13 12.36 24.22 14.77
N LEU A 14 13.53 24.66 15.20
CA LEU A 14 14.29 25.70 14.52
C LEU A 14 15.14 25.06 13.40
N ASN A 15 14.97 25.56 12.17
CA ASN A 15 15.89 25.30 11.05
C ASN A 15 17.23 26.06 11.33
N PRO A 16 18.39 25.65 10.80
CA PRO A 16 19.70 26.08 11.29
C PRO A 16 20.05 27.56 11.03
N ASP A 17 19.22 28.30 10.29
CA ASP A 17 19.43 29.72 9.99
C ASP A 17 18.48 30.69 10.73
N GLY A 18 17.68 30.21 11.69
CA GLY A 18 16.94 31.07 12.63
C GLY A 18 15.86 31.98 12.02
N ALA A 19 15.46 31.76 10.77
CA ALA A 19 14.36 32.48 10.13
C ALA A 19 13.07 31.64 10.16
N ALA A 20 11.97 32.25 10.64
CA ALA A 20 10.63 31.70 10.46
C ALA A 20 10.26 31.70 8.98
N GLU A 21 9.75 30.58 8.46
CA GLU A 21 9.21 30.55 7.09
C GLU A 21 7.99 31.48 6.99
N PRO A 22 7.86 32.28 5.91
CA PRO A 22 6.67 33.08 5.70
C PRO A 22 5.47 32.16 5.41
N ALA A 23 4.44 32.24 6.26
CA ALA A 23 3.17 31.59 6.02
C ALA A 23 2.58 32.04 4.67
N VAL A 24 2.28 31.08 3.80
CA VAL A 24 1.55 31.34 2.56
C VAL A 24 0.11 31.76 2.92
N PRO A 25 -0.37 32.94 2.50
CA PRO A 25 -1.71 33.41 2.83
C PRO A 25 -2.79 32.56 2.17
N ILE A 26 -3.84 32.24 2.92
CA ILE A 26 -4.94 31.32 2.54
C ILE A 26 -5.86 31.87 1.43
N ASP A 27 -5.69 33.13 1.01
CA ASP A 27 -6.50 33.77 -0.04
C ASP A 27 -6.07 33.47 -1.50
N GLN A 28 -5.14 32.53 -1.72
CA GLN A 28 -4.67 32.13 -3.06
C GLN A 28 -5.28 30.79 -3.54
N LEU A 29 -6.18 30.17 -2.79
CA LEU A 29 -6.74 28.84 -3.09
C LEU A 29 -8.11 28.85 -3.81
N GLU A 30 -8.80 29.99 -3.91
CA GLU A 30 -10.15 30.04 -4.47
C GLU A 30 -10.24 30.35 -5.98
N GLU A 31 -9.17 30.84 -6.62
CA GLU A 31 -9.17 31.07 -8.08
C GLU A 31 -8.76 29.83 -8.89
N MET A 32 -8.02 28.89 -8.30
CA MET A 32 -7.53 27.70 -9.00
C MET A 32 -8.60 26.58 -9.09
N ILE A 33 -9.61 26.60 -8.20
CA ILE A 33 -10.68 25.59 -8.13
C ILE A 33 -11.84 25.93 -9.09
N MET A 34 -12.02 27.20 -9.47
CA MET A 34 -13.11 27.62 -10.34
C MET A 34 -12.86 27.31 -11.83
N ASN A 35 -11.60 27.28 -12.27
CA ASN A 35 -11.23 27.05 -13.68
C ASN A 35 -11.20 25.58 -14.13
N VAL A 36 -11.19 24.61 -13.20
CA VAL A 36 -11.20 23.18 -13.56
C VAL A 36 -12.63 22.66 -13.79
N ARG A 37 -13.64 23.28 -13.16
CA ARG A 37 -15.04 22.84 -13.23
C ARG A 37 -15.76 23.23 -14.52
N THR A 38 -15.25 24.19 -15.29
CA THR A 38 -15.87 24.68 -16.53
C THR A 38 -15.35 24.00 -17.80
N LEU A 39 -14.32 23.14 -17.73
CA LEU A 39 -13.66 22.59 -18.92
C LEU A 39 -14.06 21.16 -19.33
N THR A 40 -14.96 20.49 -18.61
CA THR A 40 -15.28 19.05 -18.84
C THR A 40 -16.68 18.77 -19.36
N LEU A 41 -17.21 19.61 -20.25
CA LEU A 41 -18.48 19.33 -20.93
C LEU A 41 -18.36 19.37 -22.47
N ALA A 42 -17.56 18.46 -23.04
CA ALA A 42 -17.66 18.11 -24.46
C ALA A 42 -16.95 16.78 -24.77
N MET A 43 -17.66 15.65 -24.69
CA MET A 43 -17.55 14.58 -25.68
C MET A 43 -18.60 13.50 -25.40
N THR A 44 -19.67 13.54 -26.19
CA THR A 44 -20.54 12.38 -26.44
C THR A 44 -20.03 11.69 -27.71
N LEU A 45 -19.81 10.38 -27.65
CA LEU A 45 -20.09 9.52 -28.80
C LEU A 45 -20.39 8.09 -28.35
N ALA A 46 -21.59 7.65 -28.69
CA ALA A 46 -22.09 6.30 -28.47
C ALA A 46 -21.53 5.34 -29.53
N LEU A 47 -21.22 4.11 -29.12
CA LEU A 47 -21.25 2.94 -29.99
C LEU A 47 -21.78 1.73 -29.20
N THR A 48 -23.01 1.36 -29.56
CA THR A 48 -23.70 0.10 -29.24
C THR A 48 -23.17 -1.02 -30.13
N GLY A 49 -23.04 -2.25 -29.61
CA GLY A 49 -23.00 -3.44 -30.48
C GLY A 49 -22.38 -4.74 -29.96
N ILE A 50 -23.10 -5.44 -29.08
CA ILE A 50 -23.43 -6.89 -29.09
C ILE A 50 -22.31 -7.94 -29.31
N GLY A 51 -22.25 -8.93 -28.40
CA GLY A 51 -22.28 -10.35 -28.82
C GLY A 51 -21.28 -11.31 -28.18
N ALA A 52 -21.79 -12.14 -27.26
CA ALA A 52 -21.14 -13.22 -26.50
C ALA A 52 -20.40 -14.31 -27.30
N ALA A 53 -19.35 -14.86 -26.69
CA ALA A 53 -19.04 -16.30 -26.74
C ALA A 53 -18.44 -16.74 -25.40
N LEU A 54 -19.16 -17.66 -24.74
CA LEU A 54 -18.81 -18.34 -23.50
C LEU A 54 -17.80 -19.46 -23.80
N ALA A 55 -16.77 -19.59 -22.96
CA ALA A 55 -16.08 -20.86 -22.76
C ALA A 55 -15.92 -21.05 -21.26
N ALA A 56 -16.56 -22.10 -20.75
CA ALA A 56 -16.62 -22.45 -19.33
C ALA A 56 -15.35 -23.17 -18.87
N ASP A 57 -15.00 -22.88 -17.63
CA ASP A 57 -13.92 -23.39 -16.80
C ASP A 57 -13.90 -24.91 -16.58
N ASN A 58 -12.71 -25.43 -16.29
CA ASN A 58 -12.52 -26.57 -15.41
C ASN A 58 -11.62 -26.13 -14.25
N ASP A 59 -12.21 -25.57 -13.20
CA ASP A 59 -11.53 -25.27 -11.94
C ASP A 59 -11.78 -26.39 -10.92
N HIS A 60 -10.69 -26.89 -10.31
CA HIS A 60 -10.75 -27.87 -9.24
C HIS A 60 -11.07 -27.18 -7.93
N GLY A 61 -12.26 -27.48 -7.40
CA GLY A 61 -12.85 -26.85 -6.23
C GLY A 61 -11.93 -26.70 -5.03
N SER A 62 -11.91 -25.48 -4.50
CA SER A 62 -11.48 -25.16 -3.15
C SER A 62 -12.64 -24.51 -2.40
N ASN A 63 -12.84 -24.96 -1.16
CA ASN A 63 -13.95 -24.58 -0.29
C ASN A 63 -14.13 -23.05 -0.17
N ASP A 64 -15.33 -22.60 -0.52
CA ASP A 64 -15.76 -21.21 -0.48
C ASP A 64 -16.07 -20.79 0.96
N HIS A 65 -15.06 -20.24 1.64
CA HIS A 65 -15.30 -19.28 2.72
C HIS A 65 -15.27 -17.90 2.08
N GLY A 66 -16.44 -17.24 1.99
CA GLY A 66 -16.68 -15.96 1.31
C GLY A 66 -15.58 -14.93 1.53
N SER A 67 -14.56 -15.00 0.69
CA SER A 67 -13.36 -14.20 0.73
C SER A 67 -13.53 -13.18 -0.37
N MET A 68 -13.74 -11.92 0.03
CA MET A 68 -13.60 -10.82 -0.91
C MET A 68 -12.22 -10.97 -1.54
N GLN A 69 -12.16 -11.23 -2.85
CA GLN A 69 -10.94 -11.17 -3.63
C GLN A 69 -10.46 -9.71 -3.57
N ALA A 70 -9.70 -9.36 -2.54
CA ALA A 70 -8.76 -8.26 -2.65
C ALA A 70 -7.79 -8.62 -3.77
N PRO A 71 -7.43 -7.69 -4.66
CA PRO A 71 -6.40 -7.97 -5.66
C PRO A 71 -5.17 -8.51 -4.94
N SER A 72 -4.70 -9.68 -5.37
CA SER A 72 -3.45 -10.27 -4.90
C SER A 72 -2.37 -9.18 -4.94
N PHE A 73 -1.62 -9.02 -3.86
CA PHE A 73 -0.49 -8.10 -3.82
C PHE A 73 0.60 -8.62 -4.75
N GLU A 74 0.47 -8.31 -6.02
CA GLU A 74 1.42 -8.72 -7.03
C GLU A 74 2.55 -7.70 -7.10
N LEU A 75 3.75 -8.18 -6.84
CA LEU A 75 4.96 -7.41 -7.02
C LEU A 75 5.13 -7.06 -8.52
N PRO A 76 5.50 -5.82 -8.88
CA PRO A 76 5.75 -5.44 -10.27
C PRO A 76 6.79 -6.34 -10.94
N ALA A 77 6.65 -6.59 -12.25
CA ALA A 77 7.55 -7.48 -12.98
C ALA A 77 9.03 -7.03 -12.91
N THR A 78 9.27 -5.72 -12.88
CA THR A 78 10.60 -5.13 -12.69
C THR A 78 11.23 -5.53 -11.36
N CYS A 79 10.43 -5.57 -10.29
CA CYS A 79 10.86 -6.00 -8.97
C CYS A 79 11.11 -7.51 -8.92
N LYS A 80 10.22 -8.32 -9.49
CA LYS A 80 10.41 -9.79 -9.61
C LYS A 80 11.69 -10.13 -10.40
N ALA A 81 11.96 -9.39 -11.47
CA ALA A 81 13.17 -9.57 -12.25
C ALA A 81 14.43 -9.16 -11.46
N ALA A 82 14.35 -8.09 -10.66
CA ALA A 82 15.46 -7.62 -9.84
C ALA A 82 15.81 -8.57 -8.67
N SER A 83 14.83 -9.34 -8.17
CA SER A 83 14.98 -10.33 -7.09
C SER A 83 15.25 -11.76 -7.59
N ALA A 84 15.26 -11.98 -8.92
CA ALA A 84 15.40 -13.31 -9.52
C ALA A 84 16.70 -14.01 -9.09
N GLY A 85 16.59 -15.28 -8.68
CA GLY A 85 17.72 -16.12 -8.29
C GLY A 85 18.02 -16.18 -6.79
N LYS A 86 17.27 -15.47 -5.93
CA LYS A 86 17.36 -15.56 -4.45
C LYS A 86 16.13 -16.18 -3.78
N GLU A 87 15.17 -16.67 -4.58
CA GLU A 87 13.86 -17.16 -4.15
C GLU A 87 13.89 -18.48 -3.35
N SER A 88 14.91 -19.32 -3.60
CA SER A 88 14.98 -20.69 -3.07
C SER A 88 15.16 -20.77 -1.56
N SER A 89 15.58 -19.68 -0.88
CA SER A 89 15.78 -19.67 0.57
C SER A 89 14.60 -19.11 1.37
N MET A 90 13.59 -18.49 0.73
CA MET A 90 12.47 -17.85 1.45
C MET A 90 11.21 -18.70 1.56
N LYS A 91 10.96 -19.63 0.61
CA LYS A 91 9.77 -20.50 0.64
C LYS A 91 9.68 -21.34 1.92
N ASP A 92 10.80 -21.85 2.42
CA ASP A 92 10.82 -22.68 3.62
C ASP A 92 10.61 -21.86 4.91
N MET A 93 11.10 -20.62 4.94
CA MET A 93 10.96 -19.74 6.11
C MET A 93 9.54 -19.18 6.24
N GLN A 94 8.86 -18.91 5.11
CA GLN A 94 7.47 -18.44 5.09
C GLN A 94 6.49 -19.48 5.63
N GLY A 95 6.69 -20.76 5.28
CA GLY A 95 5.84 -21.86 5.71
C GLY A 95 5.83 -22.06 7.23
N HIS A 96 6.99 -21.96 7.89
CA HIS A 96 7.07 -22.16 9.34
C HIS A 96 6.41 -21.02 10.14
N MET A 97 6.53 -19.76 9.68
CA MET A 97 5.90 -18.60 10.32
C MET A 97 4.38 -18.64 10.20
N SER A 98 3.86 -19.09 9.04
CA SER A 98 2.42 -19.19 8.79
C SER A 98 1.75 -20.21 9.72
N MET A 99 2.39 -21.36 9.96
CA MET A 99 1.89 -22.39 10.86
C MET A 99 1.87 -21.96 12.34
N ALA A 100 2.86 -21.16 12.78
CA ALA A 100 2.92 -20.66 14.16
C ALA A 100 1.82 -19.63 14.47
N MET A 101 1.47 -18.76 13.52
CA MET A 101 0.41 -17.76 13.68
C MET A 101 -1.01 -18.35 13.69
N GLN A 102 -1.21 -19.49 13.02
CA GLN A 102 -2.51 -20.17 12.92
C GLN A 102 -2.96 -20.81 14.25
N GLY A 103 -2.02 -21.13 15.15
CA GLY A 103 -2.30 -21.72 16.46
C GLY A 103 -2.87 -20.74 17.51
N MET A 104 -2.70 -19.42 17.32
CA MET A 104 -3.23 -18.38 18.20
C MET A 104 -4.60 -17.83 17.76
N SER A 105 -5.14 -18.29 16.63
CA SER A 105 -6.32 -17.70 15.97
C SER A 105 -7.67 -18.10 16.58
N GLY A 106 -7.70 -19.02 17.55
CA GLY A 106 -8.94 -19.55 18.14
C GLY A 106 -9.80 -18.53 18.89
N GLN A 107 -9.28 -17.34 19.19
CA GLN A 107 -9.97 -16.28 19.96
C GLN A 107 -9.90 -14.88 19.30
N ALA A 108 -9.45 -14.79 18.04
CA ALA A 108 -9.32 -13.50 17.37
C ALA A 108 -10.68 -12.95 16.88
N THR A 109 -10.93 -11.65 17.08
CA THR A 109 -12.06 -10.94 16.46
C THR A 109 -11.91 -10.87 14.95
N ASP A 110 -13.00 -10.62 14.22
CA ASP A 110 -12.94 -10.51 12.76
C ASP A 110 -12.05 -9.35 12.29
N THR A 111 -12.00 -8.27 13.07
CA THR A 111 -11.03 -7.18 12.85
C THR A 111 -9.60 -7.67 12.99
N GLN A 112 -9.27 -8.41 14.04
CA GLN A 112 -7.92 -8.96 14.25
C GLN A 112 -7.53 -9.92 13.12
N LYS A 113 -8.45 -10.79 12.68
CA LYS A 113 -8.22 -11.68 11.53
C LYS A 113 -7.99 -10.89 10.24
N GLY A 114 -8.80 -9.85 9.98
CA GLY A 114 -8.66 -9.02 8.78
C GLY A 114 -7.32 -8.27 8.74
N LEU A 115 -6.89 -7.69 9.87
CA LEU A 115 -5.59 -7.04 9.98
C LEU A 115 -4.44 -8.04 9.79
N GLN A 116 -4.52 -9.20 10.45
CA GLN A 116 -3.50 -10.25 10.30
C GLN A 116 -3.42 -10.77 8.86
N HIS A 117 -4.57 -10.93 8.20
CA HIS A 117 -4.63 -11.35 6.79
C HIS A 117 -3.94 -10.34 5.87
N ALA A 118 -4.22 -9.04 6.02
CA ALA A 118 -3.57 -7.98 5.25
C ALA A 118 -2.04 -7.98 5.45
N MET A 119 -1.57 -8.18 6.69
CA MET A 119 -0.15 -8.30 6.99
C MET A 119 0.48 -9.53 6.32
N MET A 120 -0.19 -10.69 6.37
CA MET A 120 0.31 -11.91 5.73
C MET A 120 0.38 -11.78 4.21
N GLN A 121 -0.61 -11.14 3.58
CA GLN A 121 -0.62 -10.92 2.13
C GLN A 121 0.56 -10.06 1.65
N MET A 122 0.95 -9.02 2.41
CA MET A 122 2.08 -8.16 2.01
C MET A 122 3.44 -8.81 2.25
N ASN A 123 3.53 -9.74 3.21
CA ASN A 123 4.81 -10.22 3.70
C ASN A 123 5.65 -10.93 2.62
N GLY A 124 5.04 -11.82 1.84
CA GLY A 124 5.76 -12.54 0.77
C GLY A 124 6.33 -11.61 -0.31
N PRO A 125 5.48 -10.83 -1.00
CA PRO A 125 5.92 -9.87 -2.01
C PRO A 125 6.89 -8.81 -1.50
N MET A 126 6.72 -8.33 -0.26
CA MET A 126 7.65 -7.38 0.37
C MET A 126 9.03 -8.01 0.54
N MET A 127 9.08 -9.21 1.13
CA MET A 127 10.33 -9.94 1.32
C MET A 127 11.00 -10.26 -0.02
N GLU A 128 10.23 -10.61 -1.04
CA GLU A 128 10.73 -10.80 -2.41
C GLU A 128 11.35 -9.51 -2.97
N GLY A 129 10.66 -8.38 -2.86
CA GLY A 129 11.15 -7.07 -3.32
C GLY A 129 12.45 -6.64 -2.62
N MET A 130 12.59 -6.93 -1.32
CA MET A 130 13.81 -6.64 -0.55
C MET A 130 15.06 -7.38 -1.04
N MET A 131 14.91 -8.44 -1.85
CA MET A 131 16.04 -9.23 -2.34
C MET A 131 16.72 -8.67 -3.58
N ALA A 132 16.17 -7.60 -4.17
CA ALA A 132 16.79 -6.93 -5.29
C ALA A 132 18.24 -6.55 -4.98
N GLY A 133 19.12 -6.69 -5.96
CA GLY A 133 20.56 -6.46 -5.77
C GLY A 133 20.92 -5.01 -5.50
N ASP A 134 20.21 -4.09 -6.15
CA ASP A 134 20.39 -2.65 -5.96
C ASP A 134 19.58 -2.15 -4.76
N PRO A 135 20.17 -1.35 -3.84
CA PRO A 135 19.51 -0.93 -2.60
C PRO A 135 18.30 -0.01 -2.83
N ASP A 136 18.34 0.87 -3.82
CA ASP A 136 17.24 1.79 -4.12
C ASP A 136 16.06 1.02 -4.72
N VAL A 137 16.35 0.11 -5.66
CA VAL A 137 15.35 -0.80 -6.23
C VAL A 137 14.77 -1.70 -5.14
N ALA A 138 15.60 -2.25 -4.23
CA ALA A 138 15.13 -3.11 -3.14
C ALA A 138 14.18 -2.38 -2.19
N TRP A 139 14.52 -1.16 -1.79
CA TRP A 139 13.65 -0.35 -0.93
C TRP A 139 12.32 -0.05 -1.61
N ILE A 140 12.33 0.39 -2.87
CA ILE A 140 11.11 0.72 -3.60
C ILE A 140 10.24 -0.52 -3.84
N CYS A 141 10.86 -1.63 -4.24
CA CYS A 141 10.16 -2.89 -4.45
C CYS A 141 9.55 -3.46 -3.16
N ALA A 142 10.17 -3.22 -2.01
CA ALA A 142 9.59 -3.58 -0.71
C ALA A 142 8.45 -2.63 -0.28
N MET A 143 8.56 -1.34 -0.60
CA MET A 143 7.56 -0.34 -0.20
C MET A 143 6.23 -0.49 -0.93
N ILE A 144 6.22 -0.89 -2.20
CA ILE A 144 4.96 -1.11 -2.94
C ILE A 144 4.00 -2.07 -2.23
N PRO A 145 4.38 -3.33 -1.91
CA PRO A 145 3.51 -4.24 -1.16
C PRO A 145 3.28 -3.82 0.29
N HIS A 146 4.22 -3.13 0.94
CA HIS A 146 3.98 -2.55 2.26
C HIS A 146 2.83 -1.52 2.24
N HIS A 147 2.81 -0.62 1.25
CA HIS A 147 1.72 0.33 1.04
C HIS A 147 0.39 -0.37 0.70
N MET A 148 0.42 -1.44 -0.11
CA MET A 148 -0.77 -2.24 -0.39
C MET A 148 -1.33 -2.90 0.89
N GLY A 149 -0.47 -3.45 1.75
CA GLY A 149 -0.86 -3.98 3.05
C GLY A 149 -1.48 -2.91 3.96
N ALA A 150 -0.91 -1.70 3.98
CA ALA A 150 -1.47 -0.57 4.72
C ALA A 150 -2.86 -0.16 4.21
N ILE A 151 -3.09 -0.16 2.88
CA ILE A 151 -4.41 0.07 2.29
C ILE A 151 -5.40 -1.01 2.75
N ALA A 152 -5.03 -2.29 2.68
CA ALA A 152 -5.92 -3.37 3.10
C ALA A 152 -6.26 -3.31 4.61
N MET A 153 -5.30 -2.95 5.46
CA MET A 153 -5.56 -2.72 6.89
C MET A 153 -6.49 -1.52 7.13
N ALA A 154 -6.28 -0.42 6.42
CA ALA A 154 -7.16 0.75 6.49
C ALA A 154 -8.59 0.40 6.08
N GLN A 155 -8.76 -0.42 5.03
CA GLN A 155 -10.08 -0.91 4.62
C GLN A 155 -10.76 -1.79 5.68
N VAL A 156 -10.01 -2.61 6.43
CA VAL A 156 -10.54 -3.34 7.60
C VAL A 156 -11.04 -2.35 8.66
N GLY A 157 -10.27 -1.29 8.93
CA GLY A 157 -10.66 -0.22 9.84
C GLY A 157 -11.95 0.51 9.42
N LEU A 158 -12.13 0.80 8.13
CA LEU A 158 -13.35 1.42 7.62
C LEU A 158 -14.59 0.54 7.78
N ARG A 159 -14.44 -0.77 7.53
CA ARG A 159 -15.53 -1.73 7.64
C ARG A 159 -15.95 -1.97 9.08
N ASN A 160 -14.99 -2.10 10.00
CA ASN A 160 -15.25 -2.62 11.34
C ASN A 160 -15.21 -1.56 12.45
N GLY A 161 -14.65 -0.38 12.19
CA GLY A 161 -14.63 0.72 13.15
C GLY A 161 -15.97 1.46 13.24
N ASP A 162 -16.16 2.20 14.33
CA ASP A 162 -17.35 3.03 14.59
C ASP A 162 -17.00 4.51 14.83
N ASN A 163 -15.79 4.80 15.34
CA ASN A 163 -15.31 6.15 15.57
C ASN A 163 -15.10 6.92 14.23
N PRO A 164 -15.74 8.09 14.05
CA PRO A 164 -15.68 8.84 12.78
C PRO A 164 -14.30 9.45 12.49
N GLU A 165 -13.55 9.88 13.50
CA GLU A 165 -12.20 10.41 13.32
C GLU A 165 -11.23 9.32 12.83
N ALA A 166 -11.32 8.12 13.39
CA ALA A 166 -10.53 6.97 12.98
C ALA A 166 -10.83 6.56 11.53
N LYS A 167 -12.11 6.61 11.11
CA LYS A 167 -12.47 6.37 9.71
C LYS A 167 -11.90 7.42 8.77
N LYS A 168 -11.95 8.70 9.16
CA LYS A 168 -11.33 9.78 8.37
C LYS A 168 -9.82 9.59 8.22
N ILE A 169 -9.13 9.11 9.26
CA ILE A 169 -7.70 8.77 9.18
C ILE A 169 -7.47 7.59 8.22
N ALA A 170 -8.31 6.56 8.28
CA ALA A 170 -8.22 5.41 7.38
C ALA A 170 -8.46 5.79 5.90
N GLU A 171 -9.46 6.63 5.61
CA GLU A 171 -9.71 7.17 4.26
C GLU A 171 -8.50 7.97 3.74
N LYS A 172 -7.98 8.88 4.56
CA LYS A 172 -6.79 9.66 4.22
C LYS A 172 -5.58 8.74 3.95
N SER A 173 -5.40 7.73 4.79
CA SER A 173 -4.31 6.76 4.62
C SER A 173 -4.41 6.06 3.27
N ILE A 174 -5.59 5.58 2.87
CA ILE A 174 -5.80 4.94 1.56
C ILE A 174 -5.34 5.86 0.43
N GLN A 175 -5.81 7.12 0.43
CA GLN A 175 -5.47 8.08 -0.63
C GLN A 175 -3.96 8.36 -0.71
N GLU A 176 -3.31 8.54 0.45
CA GLU A 176 -1.87 8.82 0.52
C GLU A 176 -1.04 7.60 0.07
N GLN A 177 -1.42 6.39 0.49
CA GLN A 177 -0.73 5.17 0.06
C GLN A 177 -0.92 4.88 -1.43
N GLU A 178 -2.11 5.09 -1.99
CA GLU A 178 -2.36 4.94 -3.43
C GLU A 178 -1.53 5.93 -4.25
N LYS A 179 -1.39 7.17 -3.77
CA LYS A 179 -0.52 8.16 -4.40
C LYS A 179 0.94 7.70 -4.35
N SER A 180 1.42 7.23 -3.19
CA SER A 180 2.79 6.74 -3.04
C SER A 180 3.09 5.54 -3.94
N ILE A 181 2.17 4.57 -4.07
CA ILE A 181 2.32 3.43 -4.99
C ILE A 181 2.55 3.92 -6.43
N LYS A 182 1.81 4.94 -6.89
CA LYS A 182 1.98 5.52 -8.23
C LYS A 182 3.34 6.17 -8.40
N GLU A 183 3.80 6.93 -7.40
CA GLU A 183 5.12 7.58 -7.42
C GLU A 183 6.26 6.57 -7.46
N LEU A 184 6.20 5.54 -6.61
CA LEU A 184 7.18 4.46 -6.53
C LEU A 184 7.23 3.65 -7.83
N THR A 185 6.07 3.30 -8.40
CA THR A 185 5.99 2.58 -9.67
C THR A 185 6.55 3.40 -10.83
N ALA A 186 6.20 4.69 -10.90
CA ALA A 186 6.74 5.59 -11.91
C ALA A 186 8.26 5.77 -11.80
N TRP A 187 8.78 5.78 -10.57
CA TRP A 187 10.23 5.79 -10.35
C TRP A 187 10.89 4.51 -10.87
N LEU A 188 10.32 3.32 -10.60
CA LEU A 188 10.85 2.05 -11.10
C LEU A 188 10.93 2.03 -12.62
N ASP A 189 9.86 2.42 -13.29
CA ASP A 189 9.79 2.44 -14.76
C ASP A 189 10.88 3.33 -15.38
N LYS A 190 11.21 4.43 -14.70
CA LYS A 190 12.22 5.39 -15.16
C LYS A 190 13.65 4.96 -14.85
N ASN A 191 13.89 4.31 -13.72
CA ASN A 191 15.24 4.20 -13.14
C ASN A 191 15.76 2.77 -12.99
N ALA A 192 14.90 1.74 -12.82
CA ALA A 192 15.35 0.39 -12.46
C ALA A 192 16.39 -0.21 -13.43
N ARG A 193 16.31 0.10 -14.74
CA ARG A 193 17.27 -0.36 -15.76
C ARG A 193 18.64 0.33 -15.70
N LYS A 194 18.73 1.50 -15.06
CA LYS A 194 19.98 2.27 -14.90
C LYS A 194 20.72 1.79 -13.66
N GLU A 195 19.98 1.63 -12.56
CA GLU A 195 20.52 1.16 -11.29
C GLU A 195 21.01 -0.29 -11.40
N GLY A 196 20.26 -1.19 -12.06
CA GLY A 196 20.67 -2.59 -12.23
C GLY A 196 21.85 -2.86 -13.19
N LYS A 197 22.57 -1.82 -13.64
CA LYS A 197 23.80 -1.93 -14.44
C LYS A 197 25.07 -1.59 -13.64
N GLN A 198 24.92 -1.20 -12.38
CA GLN A 198 26.02 -0.92 -11.46
C GLN A 198 26.59 -2.21 -10.89
#